data_AF-A0A9D6QHP9-F1
#
_entry.id   AF-A0A9D6QHP9-F1
#
_cell.length_a   1.000
_cell.length_b   1.000
_cell.length_c   1.000
_cell.angle_alpha   90.00
_cell.angle_beta   90.00
_cell.angle_gamma   90.00
#
_symmetry.space_group_name_H-M   'P 1'
#
loop_
_entity.id
_entity.type
_entity.pdbx_description
1 polymer ?
#
loop_
_entity_poly.entity_id
_entity_poly.type
_entity_poly.pdbx_seq_one_letter_code
_entity_poly.pdbx_strand_id
1 'polypeptide(L)'
;MGVGRNLAYRKELFLDNKGFNSHLGITGGDDDLFVNQHATKKNTVVSIGAEAIVFSKPKTAWGEFLHQKFRHLSVGKRYKFFDKIVLGAFSLSWMLSWFLVLPVVVLNPLIATASLFFIRLMLAIAVIHVGSRKLGDSFEAWKTPLLDFMYAFYYLVTGAKALFVKKVKWKN
;
A
#
# COMPACT_ATOMS: atom_id res chain seq x y z
N MET A 1 -2.89 7.45 -0.14
CA MET A 1 -2.19 7.62 1.14
C MET A 1 -1.25 8.79 1.02
N GLY A 2 -1.36 9.75 1.94
CA GLY A 2 -0.32 10.75 2.18
C GLY A 2 0.56 10.26 3.33
N VAL A 3 1.86 10.49 3.24
CA VAL A 3 2.80 10.30 4.34
C VAL A 3 3.41 11.67 4.58
N GLY A 4 3.59 12.13 5.82
CA GLY A 4 3.92 13.52 6.12
C GLY A 4 5.20 14.07 5.45
N ARG A 5 6.02 13.19 4.87
CA ARG A 5 7.21 13.54 4.09
C ARG A 5 6.97 13.73 2.59
N ASN A 6 5.87 13.19 2.03
CA ASN A 6 5.55 13.22 0.60
C ASN A 6 4.21 13.91 0.30
N LEU A 7 3.77 14.81 1.18
CA LEU A 7 2.48 15.48 1.09
C LEU A 7 2.64 16.99 1.32
N ALA A 8 1.95 17.77 0.50
CA ALA A 8 1.68 19.18 0.74
C ALA A 8 0.19 19.44 0.47
N TYR A 9 -0.40 20.36 1.23
CA TYR A 9 -1.77 20.81 1.04
C TYR A 9 -1.88 22.30 1.35
N ARG A 10 -2.90 22.96 0.77
CA ARG A 10 -3.15 24.38 1.00
C ARG A 10 -3.55 24.62 2.45
N LYS A 11 -3.06 25.71 3.03
CA LYS A 11 -3.38 26.11 4.41
C LYS A 11 -4.89 26.26 4.62
N GLU A 12 -5.59 26.86 3.66
CA GLU A 12 -7.06 27.00 3.68
C GLU A 12 -7.76 25.65 3.84
N LEU A 13 -7.40 24.64 3.03
CA LEU A 13 -7.97 23.29 3.11
C LEU A 13 -7.77 22.69 4.51
N PHE A 14 -6.62 22.91 5.13
CA PHE A 14 -6.35 22.44 6.48
C PHE A 14 -7.22 23.13 7.53
N LEU A 15 -7.32 24.46 7.47
CA LEU A 15 -8.08 25.25 8.44
C LEU A 15 -9.59 25.03 8.31
N ASP A 16 -10.11 24.98 7.08
CA ASP A 16 -11.54 24.77 6.79
C ASP A 16 -12.02 23.41 7.31
N ASN A 17 -11.13 22.41 7.33
CA ASN A 17 -11.40 21.07 7.87
C ASN A 17 -10.98 20.91 9.33
N LYS A 18 -10.69 22.01 10.05
CA LYS A 18 -10.31 22.03 11.47
C LYS A 18 -9.05 21.20 11.78
N GLY A 19 -8.12 21.14 10.83
CA GLY A 19 -6.86 20.41 10.93
C GLY A 19 -7.04 18.94 11.29
N PHE A 20 -6.22 18.44 12.22
CA PHE A 20 -6.26 17.05 12.67
C PHE A 20 -7.17 16.80 13.88
N ASN A 21 -8.11 17.70 14.18
CA ASN A 21 -8.96 17.58 15.37
C ASN A 21 -9.72 16.24 15.44
N SER A 22 -10.18 15.73 14.28
CA SER A 22 -10.83 14.42 14.16
C SER A 22 -9.89 13.21 14.37
N HIS A 23 -8.58 13.44 14.50
CA HIS A 23 -7.54 12.40 14.55
C HIS A 23 -6.69 12.43 15.82
N LEU A 24 -6.92 13.37 16.75
CA LEU A 24 -6.14 13.54 17.98
C LEU A 24 -6.04 12.27 18.85
N GLY A 25 -7.07 11.41 18.82
CA GLY A 25 -7.11 10.15 19.58
C GLY A 25 -6.46 8.95 18.87
N ILE A 26 -5.83 9.13 17.71
CA ILE A 26 -5.30 8.04 16.88
C ILE A 26 -3.78 7.99 17.01
N THR A 27 -3.24 6.78 17.15
CA THR A 27 -1.79 6.56 17.22
C THR A 27 -1.15 6.54 15.83
N GLY A 28 -1.08 7.73 15.22
CA GLY A 28 -0.48 7.99 13.91
C GLY A 28 -1.39 7.74 12.70
N GLY A 29 -0.97 8.21 11.53
CA GLY A 29 -1.73 8.12 10.29
C GLY A 29 -2.78 9.24 10.12
N ASP A 30 -2.62 10.31 10.88
CA ASP A 30 -3.36 11.57 10.77
C ASP A 30 -3.21 12.21 9.38
N ASP A 31 -1.99 12.22 8.85
CA ASP A 31 -1.68 12.64 7.47
C ASP A 31 -2.45 11.83 6.41
N ASP A 32 -2.40 10.51 6.52
CA ASP A 32 -3.04 9.59 5.61
C ASP A 32 -4.58 9.66 5.69
N LEU A 33 -5.12 9.71 6.91
CA LEU A 33 -6.56 9.86 7.13
C LEU A 33 -7.08 11.20 6.63
N PHE A 34 -6.33 12.28 6.81
CA PHE A 34 -6.70 13.58 6.30
C PHE A 34 -6.81 13.56 4.76
N VAL A 35 -5.84 12.94 4.07
CA VAL A 35 -5.92 12.72 2.62
C VAL A 35 -7.10 11.83 2.26
N ASN A 36 -7.30 10.71 2.94
CA ASN A 36 -8.42 9.81 2.69
C ASN A 36 -9.78 10.53 2.80
N GLN A 37 -9.91 11.46 3.75
CA GLN A 37 -11.14 12.19 4.02
C GLN A 37 -11.39 13.32 3.01
N HIS A 38 -10.37 14.12 2.69
CA HIS A 38 -10.56 15.40 2.00
C HIS A 38 -10.08 15.44 0.54
N ALA A 39 -9.28 14.45 0.10
CA ALA A 39 -8.84 14.38 -1.29
C ALA A 39 -9.99 13.97 -2.22
N THR A 40 -10.06 14.62 -3.38
CA THR A 40 -11.02 14.42 -4.46
C THR A 40 -10.31 14.48 -5.81
N LYS A 41 -10.98 14.01 -6.86
CA LYS A 41 -10.47 14.11 -8.24
C LYS A 41 -10.23 15.55 -8.71
N LYS A 42 -10.87 16.55 -8.09
CA LYS A 42 -10.81 17.96 -8.50
C LYS A 42 -9.80 18.80 -7.73
N ASN A 43 -9.34 18.35 -6.54
CA ASN A 43 -8.46 19.12 -5.67
C ASN A 43 -7.11 18.42 -5.41
N THR A 44 -6.81 17.36 -6.15
CA THR A 44 -5.60 16.55 -5.96
C THR A 44 -4.76 16.55 -7.23
N VAL A 45 -3.46 16.74 -7.08
CA VAL A 45 -2.46 16.62 -8.15
C VAL A 45 -1.27 15.81 -7.62
N VAL A 46 -0.63 15.05 -8.50
CA VAL A 46 0.58 14.26 -8.16
C VAL A 46 1.79 14.97 -8.72
N SER A 47 2.79 15.21 -7.89
CA SER A 47 4.12 15.63 -8.33
C SER A 47 4.93 14.38 -8.70
N ILE A 48 5.39 14.29 -9.95
CA ILE A 48 6.07 13.13 -10.51
C ILE A 48 7.42 13.58 -11.08
N GLY A 49 8.47 12.80 -10.87
CA GLY A 49 9.82 13.04 -11.39
C GLY A 49 10.87 12.90 -10.30
N ALA A 50 12.15 12.86 -10.72
CA ALA A 50 13.28 12.62 -9.82
C ALA A 50 13.34 13.63 -8.66
N GLU A 51 13.05 14.90 -8.95
CA GLU A 51 13.02 15.99 -7.96
C GLU A 51 11.88 15.86 -6.92
N ALA A 52 10.86 15.04 -7.21
CA ALA A 52 9.74 14.80 -6.30
C ALA A 52 9.97 13.59 -5.37
N ILE A 53 11.10 12.88 -5.51
CA ILE A 53 11.40 11.68 -4.73
C ILE A 53 11.80 12.06 -3.30
N VAL A 54 11.20 11.38 -2.31
CA VAL A 54 11.55 11.53 -0.90
C VAL A 54 11.97 10.19 -0.33
N PHE A 55 13.23 10.11 0.11
CA PHE A 55 13.81 8.89 0.67
C PHE A 55 13.48 8.75 2.17
N SER A 56 13.21 7.52 2.60
CA SER A 56 13.03 7.20 4.02
C SER A 56 13.90 6.02 4.41
N LYS A 57 14.54 6.11 5.59
CA LYS A 57 15.37 5.03 6.11
C LYS A 57 14.46 3.90 6.63
N PRO A 58 14.58 2.67 6.12
CA PRO A 58 13.80 1.54 6.62
C PRO A 58 14.26 1.15 8.02
N LYS A 59 13.38 0.44 8.74
CA LYS A 59 13.77 -0.23 10.00
C LYS A 59 14.69 -1.40 9.68
N THR A 60 15.83 -1.47 10.37
CA THR A 60 16.85 -2.51 10.17
C THR A 60 16.59 -3.77 11.00
N ALA A 61 15.82 -3.65 12.09
CA ALA A 61 15.41 -4.77 12.93
C ALA A 61 14.01 -5.27 12.56
N TRP A 62 13.83 -6.59 12.41
CA TRP A 62 12.57 -7.23 12.06
C TRP A 62 11.42 -6.88 13.01
N GLY A 63 11.67 -6.88 14.32
CA GLY A 63 10.66 -6.52 15.32
C GLY A 63 10.14 -5.08 15.15
N GLU A 64 11.05 -4.14 14.91
CA GLU A 64 10.69 -2.74 14.66
C GLU A 64 9.98 -2.56 13.32
N PHE A 65 10.44 -3.26 12.28
CA PHE A 65 9.81 -3.25 10.96
C PHE A 65 8.36 -3.77 11.05
N LEU A 66 8.15 -4.94 11.64
CA LEU A 66 6.82 -5.53 11.79
C LEU A 66 5.91 -4.64 12.66
N HIS A 67 6.42 -4.11 13.78
CA HIS A 67 5.66 -3.18 14.61
C HIS A 67 5.24 -1.92 13.83
N GLN A 68 6.15 -1.32 13.07
CA GLN A 68 5.85 -0.19 12.20
C GLN A 68 4.76 -0.56 11.17
N LYS A 69 4.85 -1.72 10.55
CA LYS A 69 3.87 -2.19 9.55
C LYS A 69 2.49 -2.48 10.15
N PHE A 70 2.41 -3.12 11.32
CA PHE A 70 1.13 -3.30 12.02
C PHE A 70 0.48 -1.96 12.34
N ARG A 71 1.27 -0.97 12.77
CA ARG A 71 0.77 0.37 13.01
C ARG A 71 0.19 1.00 11.74
N HIS A 72 0.94 1.00 10.63
CA HIS A 72 0.44 1.53 9.37
C HIS A 72 -0.84 0.85 8.89
N LEU A 73 -0.90 -0.49 8.94
CA LEU A 73 -2.09 -1.24 8.52
C LEU A 73 -3.30 -0.99 9.43
N SER A 74 -3.07 -0.75 10.73
CA SER A 74 -4.17 -0.48 11.68
C SER A 74 -4.95 0.81 11.36
N VAL A 75 -4.29 1.80 10.75
CA VAL A 75 -4.90 3.07 10.34
C VAL A 75 -5.99 2.84 9.30
N GLY A 76 -5.82 1.85 8.41
CA GLY A 76 -6.79 1.50 7.37
C GLY A 76 -8.19 1.15 7.90
N LYS A 77 -8.30 0.75 9.18
CA LYS A 77 -9.60 0.53 9.85
C LYS A 77 -10.46 1.79 9.90
N ARG A 78 -9.86 2.98 9.80
CA ARG A 78 -10.51 4.28 9.87
C ARG A 78 -10.80 4.92 8.49
N TYR A 79 -10.40 4.28 7.38
CA TYR A 79 -10.69 4.78 6.04
C TYR A 79 -12.19 4.85 5.74
N LYS A 80 -12.56 5.53 4.65
CA LYS A 80 -13.90 5.43 4.07
C LYS A 80 -14.22 3.98 3.69
N PHE A 81 -15.49 3.62 3.76
CA PHE A 81 -15.96 2.25 3.52
C PHE A 81 -15.56 1.71 2.15
N PHE A 82 -15.80 2.47 1.08
CA PHE A 82 -15.43 2.07 -0.28
C PHE A 82 -13.94 1.87 -0.46
N ASP A 83 -13.10 2.71 0.15
CA ASP A 83 -11.64 2.57 0.07
C ASP A 83 -11.17 1.27 0.75
N LYS A 84 -11.80 0.87 1.86
CA LYS A 84 -11.52 -0.44 2.49
C LYS A 84 -11.88 -1.60 1.58
N ILE A 85 -13.02 -1.53 0.89
CA ILE A 85 -13.43 -2.58 -0.05
C ILE A 85 -12.42 -2.69 -1.19
N VAL A 86 -12.04 -1.56 -1.81
CA VAL A 86 -11.09 -1.57 -2.94
C VAL A 86 -9.74 -2.13 -2.52
N LEU A 87 -9.19 -1.65 -1.39
CA LEU A 87 -7.90 -2.14 -0.88
C LEU A 87 -7.96 -3.61 -0.43
N GLY A 88 -9.07 -4.02 0.18
CA GLY A 88 -9.32 -5.40 0.59
C GLY A 88 -9.42 -6.34 -0.61
N ALA A 89 -10.20 -5.97 -1.63
CA ALA A 89 -10.35 -6.72 -2.87
C ALA A 89 -9.02 -6.84 -3.62
N PHE A 90 -8.24 -5.77 -3.69
CA PHE A 90 -6.89 -5.79 -4.27
C PHE A 90 -5.95 -6.74 -3.51
N SER A 91 -5.93 -6.65 -2.18
CA SER A 91 -5.08 -7.52 -1.35
C SER A 91 -5.50 -8.99 -1.47
N LEU A 92 -6.82 -9.26 -1.50
CA LEU A 92 -7.36 -10.60 -1.64
C LEU A 92 -7.05 -11.19 -3.03
N SER A 93 -7.27 -10.43 -4.12
CA SER A 93 -6.97 -10.90 -5.47
C SER A 93 -5.47 -11.20 -5.66
N TRP A 94 -4.61 -10.39 -5.02
CA TRP A 94 -3.17 -10.66 -4.96
C TRP A 94 -2.88 -11.97 -4.22
N MET A 95 -3.43 -12.19 -3.02
CA MET A 95 -3.18 -13.42 -2.26
C MET A 95 -3.70 -14.66 -3.01
N LEU A 96 -4.90 -14.58 -3.59
CA LEU A 96 -5.51 -15.69 -4.34
C LEU A 96 -4.68 -16.07 -5.58
N SER A 97 -4.03 -15.14 -6.27
CA SER A 97 -3.19 -15.52 -7.40
C SER A 97 -2.02 -16.42 -7.01
N TRP A 98 -1.39 -16.13 -5.86
CA TRP A 98 -0.21 -16.88 -5.43
C TRP A 98 -0.56 -18.15 -4.67
N PHE A 99 -1.60 -18.11 -3.82
CA PHE A 99 -1.93 -19.24 -2.95
C PHE A 99 -3.06 -20.12 -3.48
N LEU A 100 -3.76 -19.72 -4.54
CA LEU A 100 -4.80 -20.54 -5.18
C LEU A 100 -4.51 -20.78 -6.67
N VAL A 101 -4.31 -19.73 -7.46
CA VAL A 101 -4.15 -19.87 -8.92
C VAL A 101 -2.84 -20.56 -9.28
N LEU A 102 -1.71 -20.20 -8.66
CA LEU A 102 -0.43 -20.85 -8.94
C LEU A 102 -0.45 -22.36 -8.64
N PRO A 103 -0.92 -22.85 -7.47
CA PRO A 103 -1.09 -24.28 -7.24
C PRO A 103 -1.95 -24.97 -8.29
N VAL A 104 -3.07 -24.36 -8.71
CA VAL A 104 -3.93 -24.91 -9.77
C VAL A 104 -3.16 -25.04 -11.08
N VAL A 105 -2.41 -24.01 -11.47
CA VAL A 105 -1.58 -24.04 -12.69
C VAL A 105 -0.50 -25.14 -12.62
N VAL A 106 0.10 -25.37 -11.45
CA VAL A 106 1.13 -26.41 -11.28
C VAL A 106 0.54 -27.82 -11.29
N LEU A 107 -0.62 -28.03 -10.66
CA LEU A 107 -1.26 -29.35 -10.55
C LEU A 107 -2.04 -29.73 -11.81
N ASN A 108 -2.60 -28.75 -12.52
CA ASN A 108 -3.35 -28.94 -13.75
C ASN A 108 -3.16 -27.72 -14.68
N PRO A 109 -2.12 -27.72 -15.52
CA PRO A 109 -1.73 -26.57 -16.35
C PRO A 109 -2.66 -26.40 -17.55
N LEU A 110 -3.93 -26.10 -17.29
CA LEU A 110 -4.84 -25.64 -18.33
C LEU A 110 -4.25 -24.39 -18.97
N ILE A 111 -4.14 -24.38 -20.30
CA ILE A 111 -3.53 -23.27 -21.06
C ILE A 111 -4.17 -21.94 -20.65
N ALA A 112 -5.48 -21.91 -20.44
CA ALA A 112 -6.21 -20.72 -20.02
C ALA A 112 -5.77 -20.19 -18.64
N THR A 113 -5.64 -21.04 -17.62
CA THR A 113 -5.26 -20.62 -16.27
C THR A 113 -3.79 -20.21 -16.21
N ALA A 114 -2.91 -20.94 -16.89
CA ALA A 114 -1.50 -20.61 -17.01
C ALA A 114 -1.30 -19.27 -17.74
N SER A 115 -2.03 -19.06 -18.85
CA SER A 115 -1.98 -17.81 -19.62
C SER A 115 -2.47 -16.62 -18.80
N LEU A 116 -3.57 -16.78 -18.05
CA LEU A 116 -4.08 -15.72 -17.18
C LEU A 116 -3.07 -15.33 -16.10
N PHE A 117 -2.45 -16.31 -15.44
CA PHE A 117 -1.43 -16.05 -14.43
C PHE A 117 -0.19 -15.36 -15.03
N PHE A 118 0.26 -15.82 -16.20
CA PHE A 118 1.37 -15.20 -16.93
C PHE A 118 1.07 -13.75 -17.34
N ILE A 119 -0.10 -13.48 -17.89
CA ILE A 119 -0.54 -12.12 -18.24
C ILE A 119 -0.54 -11.23 -17.01
N ARG A 120 -1.06 -11.70 -15.87
CA ARG A 120 -1.02 -10.95 -14.60
C ARG A 120 0.42 -10.61 -14.17
N LEU A 121 1.36 -11.56 -14.29
CA LEU A 121 2.78 -11.30 -13.99
C LEU A 121 3.39 -10.26 -14.93
N MET A 122 3.12 -10.36 -16.24
CA MET A 122 3.62 -9.40 -17.22
C MET A 122 3.06 -8.00 -16.98
N LEU A 123 1.77 -7.89 -16.65
CA LEU A 123 1.15 -6.62 -16.27
C LEU A 123 1.78 -6.03 -15.02
N ALA A 124 2.06 -6.84 -13.98
CA ALA A 124 2.74 -6.37 -12.78
C ALA A 124 4.15 -5.83 -13.08
N ILE A 125 4.94 -6.57 -13.87
CA ILE A 125 6.27 -6.12 -14.32
C ILE A 125 6.16 -4.81 -15.12
N ALA A 126 5.22 -4.73 -16.06
CA ALA A 126 5.02 -3.54 -16.89
C ALA A 126 4.64 -2.31 -16.05
N VAL A 127 3.74 -2.47 -15.07
CA VAL A 127 3.33 -1.39 -14.16
C VAL A 127 4.51 -0.89 -13.34
N ILE A 128 5.31 -1.79 -12.76
CA ILE A 128 6.50 -1.41 -11.97
C ILE A 128 7.57 -0.76 -12.86
N HIS A 129 7.80 -1.30 -14.06
CA HIS A 129 8.76 -0.74 -15.01
C HIS A 129 8.35 0.68 -15.43
N VAL A 130 7.14 0.87 -15.94
CA VAL A 130 6.64 2.19 -16.36
C VAL A 130 6.54 3.13 -15.16
N GLY A 131 6.09 2.64 -14.01
CA GLY A 131 5.96 3.41 -12.78
C GLY A 131 7.29 3.99 -12.28
N SER A 132 8.32 3.15 -12.16
CA SER A 132 9.66 3.60 -11.74
C SER A 132 10.21 4.67 -12.67
N ARG A 133 10.16 4.44 -13.99
CA ARG A 133 10.62 5.40 -15.00
C ARG A 133 9.87 6.72 -14.94
N LYS A 134 8.53 6.69 -14.78
CA LYS A 134 7.73 7.91 -14.62
C LYS A 134 8.10 8.67 -13.35
N LEU A 135 8.30 7.97 -12.24
CA LEU A 135 8.70 8.57 -10.96
C LEU A 135 10.12 9.16 -10.98
N GLY A 136 10.91 8.94 -12.04
CA GLY A 136 12.29 9.40 -12.14
C GLY A 136 13.29 8.49 -11.43
N ASP A 137 12.89 7.25 -11.15
CA ASP A 137 13.74 6.23 -10.55
C ASP A 137 14.03 5.10 -11.56
N SER A 138 15.08 4.33 -11.31
CA SER A 138 15.41 3.12 -12.06
C SER A 138 15.28 1.92 -11.15
N PHE A 139 14.22 1.13 -11.35
CA PHE A 139 14.02 -0.12 -10.64
C PHE A 139 14.21 -1.32 -11.57
N GLU A 140 14.93 -2.35 -11.12
CA GLU A 140 15.14 -3.55 -11.93
C GLU A 140 13.88 -4.42 -11.95
N ALA A 141 13.00 -4.14 -12.90
CA ALA A 141 11.65 -4.73 -12.98
C ALA A 141 11.63 -6.26 -13.08
N TRP A 142 12.73 -6.92 -13.46
CA TRP A 142 12.85 -8.38 -13.43
C TRP A 142 12.76 -8.96 -12.01
N LYS A 143 13.03 -8.17 -10.96
CA LYS A 143 12.85 -8.56 -9.56
C LYS A 143 11.38 -8.63 -9.14
N THR A 144 10.46 -8.08 -9.94
CA THR A 144 9.03 -7.95 -9.60
C THR A 144 8.37 -9.28 -9.24
N PRO A 145 8.53 -10.40 -9.97
CA PRO A 145 7.86 -11.66 -9.60
C PRO A 145 8.23 -12.18 -8.21
N LEU A 146 9.52 -12.10 -7.84
CA LEU A 146 9.99 -12.51 -6.52
C LEU A 146 9.41 -11.60 -5.43
N LEU A 147 9.47 -10.29 -5.63
CA LEU A 147 8.93 -9.32 -4.67
C LEU A 147 7.40 -9.41 -4.57
N ASP A 148 6.73 -9.69 -5.68
CA ASP A 148 5.27 -9.84 -5.74
C ASP A 148 4.82 -11.05 -4.90
N PHE A 149 5.55 -12.16 -5.00
CA PHE A 149 5.35 -13.35 -4.17
C PHE A 149 5.66 -13.08 -2.69
N MET A 150 6.83 -12.50 -2.38
CA MET A 150 7.22 -12.16 -1.01
C MET A 150 6.20 -11.23 -0.35
N TYR A 151 5.65 -10.28 -1.11
CA TYR A 151 4.64 -9.36 -0.61
C TYR A 151 3.32 -10.06 -0.28
N ALA A 152 2.92 -11.09 -1.04
CA ALA A 152 1.74 -11.90 -0.74
C ALA A 152 1.88 -12.62 0.62
N PHE A 153 3.06 -13.20 0.89
CA PHE A 153 3.35 -13.82 2.18
C PHE A 153 3.38 -12.79 3.32
N TYR A 154 4.00 -11.63 3.08
CA TYR A 154 4.03 -10.54 4.03
C TYR A 154 2.62 -10.02 4.39
N TYR A 155 1.70 -9.90 3.41
CA TYR A 155 0.30 -9.50 3.66
C TYR A 155 -0.50 -10.58 4.38
N LEU A 156 -0.23 -11.87 4.10
CA LEU A 156 -0.84 -12.97 4.85
C LEU A 156 -0.53 -12.85 6.35
N VAL A 157 0.72 -12.57 6.71
CA VAL A 157 1.15 -12.43 8.11
C VAL A 157 0.68 -11.12 8.72
N THR A 158 0.92 -10.00 8.03
CA THR A 158 0.70 -8.67 8.61
C THR A 158 -0.72 -8.17 8.52
N GLY A 159 -1.43 -8.47 7.44
CA GLY A 159 -2.84 -8.15 7.27
C GLY A 159 -3.69 -8.89 8.30
N ALA A 160 -3.49 -10.20 8.45
CA ALA A 160 -4.20 -11.00 9.45
C ALA A 160 -3.99 -10.44 10.86
N LYS A 161 -2.74 -10.22 11.28
CA LYS A 161 -2.47 -9.68 12.62
C LYS A 161 -3.06 -8.27 12.80
N ALA A 162 -2.92 -7.39 11.82
CA ALA A 162 -3.41 -6.01 11.90
C ALA A 162 -4.93 -5.95 12.13
N LEU A 163 -5.71 -6.87 11.57
CA LEU A 163 -7.16 -6.96 11.82
C LEU A 163 -7.47 -7.17 13.31
N PHE A 164 -6.68 -7.97 14.02
CA PHE A 164 -6.88 -8.30 15.44
C PHE A 164 -6.23 -7.31 16.42
N VAL A 165 -5.30 -6.45 16.00
CA VAL A 165 -4.70 -5.45 16.90
C VAL A 165 -5.73 -4.38 17.30
N LYS A 166 -6.10 -4.34 18.58
CA LYS A 166 -7.07 -3.37 19.15
C LYS A 166 -6.44 -2.05 19.57
N LYS A 167 -5.22 -2.07 20.10
CA LYS A 167 -4.46 -0.88 20.52
C LYS A 167 -3.06 -0.94 19.94
N VAL A 168 -2.66 0.10 19.24
CA VAL A 168 -1.30 0.27 18.73
C VAL A 168 -0.60 1.32 19.57
N LYS A 169 0.60 1.04 20.05
CA LYS A 169 1.47 2.03 20.72
C LYS A 169 2.45 2.62 19.70
N TRP A 170 2.88 3.86 19.90
CA TRP A 170 3.82 4.53 18.98
C TRP A 170 5.27 4.04 19.14
N LYS A 171 5.67 3.76 20.39
CA LYS A 171 6.88 3.05 20.78
C LYS A 171 6.49 1.96 21.77
N ASN A 172 7.29 0.89 21.82
CA ASN A 172 7.21 -0.07 22.91
C ASN A 172 7.59 0.58 24.23
#